data_AF-A0A4Y2EQE4-F1
#
_entry.id   AF-A0A4Y2EQE4-F1
#
_cell.length_a   1.000
_cell.length_b   1.000
_cell.length_c   1.000
_cell.angle_alpha   90.00
_cell.angle_beta   90.00
_cell.angle_gamma   90.00
#
_symmetry.space_group_name_H-M   'P 1'
#
loop_
_entity.id
_entity.type
_entity.pdbx_description
1 polymer ?
#
loop_
_entity_poly.entity_id
_entity_poly.type
_entity_poly.pdbx_seq_one_letter_code
_entity_poly.pdbx_strand_id
1 'polypeptide(L)'
;MNTKLGWTVIGRSRITENDSSSTLMSLLVNDVNISDLWRLDTLNINDPAENQSRKELEEAAKEHFERSVKRDNEGRYIVSLPWIHDHPPLPDGRKIAERRLNSCIKALERAEKLVDYDDVFQDWQKEGIIEEVDPMQEIKQGQHFLPHHPVFKENSTTKV
;
A
#
# COMPACT_ATOMS: atom_id res chain seq x y z
N MET A 1 -28.23 -0.02 7.20
CA MET A 1 -27.17 -0.06 6.16
C MET A 1 -26.68 -1.49 6.05
N ASN A 2 -26.55 -2.02 4.83
CA ASN A 2 -26.00 -3.36 4.63
C ASN A 2 -24.47 -3.27 4.54
N THR A 3 -23.75 -4.02 5.38
CA THR A 3 -22.28 -4.03 5.44
C THR A 3 -21.76 -5.44 5.14
N LYS A 4 -20.46 -5.59 4.93
CA LYS A 4 -19.81 -6.90 4.75
C LYS A 4 -19.98 -7.84 5.97
N LEU A 5 -20.32 -7.28 7.14
CA LEU A 5 -20.56 -8.03 8.38
C LEU A 5 -22.06 -8.30 8.64
N GLY A 6 -22.94 -7.93 7.71
CA GLY A 6 -24.38 -8.04 7.86
C GLY A 6 -25.07 -6.67 8.01
N TRP A 7 -26.33 -6.72 8.45
CA TRP A 7 -27.16 -5.53 8.56
C TRP A 7 -26.79 -4.73 9.81
N THR A 8 -26.43 -3.46 9.60
CA THR A 8 -26.09 -2.53 10.68
C THR A 8 -27.13 -1.42 10.76
N VAL A 9 -27.64 -1.18 11.98
CA VAL A 9 -28.51 -0.06 12.30
C VAL A 9 -27.78 0.87 13.25
N ILE A 10 -27.65 2.14 12.86
CA ILE A 10 -27.01 3.19 13.66
C ILE A 10 -28.02 4.33 13.78
N GLY A 11 -28.30 4.75 15.01
CA GLY A 11 -29.27 5.82 15.25
C GLY A 11 -29.06 6.47 16.60
N ARG A 12 -29.55 7.71 16.73
CA ARG A 12 -29.59 8.41 18.00
C ARG A 12 -30.79 7.93 18.80
N SER A 13 -30.54 7.52 20.04
CA SER A 13 -31.60 7.12 20.95
C SER A 13 -31.99 8.28 21.85
N ARG A 14 -33.28 8.57 21.97
CA ARG A 14 -33.81 9.62 22.86
C ARG A 14 -34.24 9.03 24.21
N ILE A 15 -33.41 8.18 24.82
CA ILE A 15 -33.82 7.42 26.01
C ILE A 15 -33.50 8.13 27.34
N THR A 16 -32.88 9.32 27.34
CA THR A 16 -32.72 10.09 28.58
C THR A 16 -33.11 11.55 28.37
N GLU A 17 -34.00 12.06 29.22
CA GLU A 17 -34.39 13.48 29.32
C GLU A 17 -33.24 14.40 29.79
N ASN A 18 -32.02 13.88 29.89
CA ASN A 18 -30.83 14.67 30.15
C ASN A 18 -29.95 14.65 28.90
N ASP A 19 -29.43 15.82 28.54
CA ASP A 19 -28.84 16.26 27.26
C ASP A 19 -27.57 15.49 26.81
N SER A 20 -27.63 14.18 26.80
CA SER A 20 -26.56 13.27 26.36
C SER A 20 -27.03 12.50 25.14
N SER A 21 -26.57 12.93 23.96
CA SER A 21 -26.85 12.21 22.71
C SER A 21 -26.11 10.87 22.71
N SER A 22 -26.81 9.79 23.08
CA SER A 22 -26.27 8.44 22.96
C SER A 22 -26.53 7.89 21.55
N THR A 23 -25.47 7.42 20.90
CA THR A 23 -25.57 6.71 19.62
C THR A 23 -25.68 5.23 19.90
N LEU A 24 -26.78 4.60 19.52
CA LEU A 24 -26.93 3.14 19.57
C LEU A 24 -26.45 2.54 18.26
N MET A 25 -25.59 1.52 18.37
CA MET A 25 -25.11 0.71 17.26
C MET A 25 -25.56 -0.73 17.51
N SER A 26 -26.39 -1.27 16.62
CA SER A 26 -26.80 -2.67 16.63
C SER A 26 -26.29 -3.34 15.35
N LEU A 27 -25.60 -4.46 15.53
CA LEU A 27 -25.01 -5.27 14.47
C LEU A 27 -25.71 -6.64 14.48
N LEU A 28 -26.50 -6.92 13.44
CA LEU A 28 -26.98 -8.26 13.18
C LEU A 28 -25.94 -8.96 12.30
N VAL A 29 -25.09 -9.75 12.96
CA VAL A 29 -24.04 -10.54 12.31
C VAL A 29 -24.70 -11.80 11.77
N ASN A 30 -24.73 -11.96 10.44
CA ASN A 30 -25.03 -13.26 9.83
C ASN A 30 -23.90 -14.25 10.20
N ASP A 31 -24.13 -15.57 10.11
CA ASP A 31 -23.06 -16.57 10.26
C ASP A 31 -21.97 -16.36 9.20
N VAL A 32 -21.03 -15.45 9.49
CA VAL A 32 -19.85 -15.19 8.67
C VAL A 32 -18.84 -16.25 9.06
N ASN A 33 -18.42 -17.06 8.08
CA ASN A 33 -17.34 -18.01 8.31
C ASN A 33 -16.09 -17.20 8.68
N ILE A 34 -15.49 -17.45 9.86
CA ILE A 34 -14.28 -16.76 10.34
C ILE A 34 -13.16 -16.82 9.30
N SER A 35 -13.13 -17.86 8.48
CA SER A 35 -12.16 -18.01 7.39
C SER A 35 -12.29 -16.87 6.37
N ASP A 36 -13.48 -16.31 6.16
CA ASP A 36 -13.69 -15.18 5.25
C ASP A 36 -13.01 -13.91 5.76
N LEU A 37 -12.84 -13.71 7.07
CA LEU A 37 -12.12 -12.54 7.62
C LEU A 37 -10.64 -12.50 7.21
N TRP A 38 -10.07 -13.65 6.85
CA TRP A 38 -8.67 -13.81 6.46
C TRP A 38 -8.50 -14.18 4.98
N ARG A 39 -9.60 -14.37 4.24
CA ARG A 39 -9.56 -14.54 2.79
C ARG A 39 -9.21 -13.20 2.16
N LEU A 40 -8.19 -13.18 1.31
CA LEU A 40 -7.72 -11.99 0.61
C LEU A 40 -8.86 -11.33 -0.22
N ASP A 41 -9.84 -12.13 -0.64
CA ASP A 41 -11.09 -11.73 -1.29
C ASP A 41 -11.91 -10.71 -0.48
N THR A 42 -11.89 -10.78 0.87
CA THR A 42 -12.62 -9.80 1.70
C THR A 42 -11.90 -8.46 1.82
N LEU A 43 -10.59 -8.44 1.56
CA LEU A 43 -9.79 -7.22 1.43
C LEU A 43 -9.77 -6.67 0.00
N ASN A 44 -10.53 -7.30 -0.92
CA ASN A 44 -10.56 -6.95 -2.34
C ASN A 44 -9.19 -7.10 -3.02
N ILE A 45 -8.31 -7.92 -2.42
CA ILE A 45 -7.01 -8.33 -2.95
C ILE A 45 -7.28 -9.66 -3.63
N ASN A 46 -7.67 -9.62 -4.90
CA ASN A 46 -7.77 -10.82 -5.71
C ASN A 46 -6.37 -11.07 -6.28
N ASP A 47 -5.75 -12.21 -5.96
CA ASP A 47 -4.52 -12.61 -6.61
C ASP A 47 -4.86 -12.94 -8.07
N PRO A 48 -4.25 -12.30 -9.08
CA PRO A 48 -4.49 -12.67 -10.47
C PRO A 48 -4.20 -14.16 -10.75
N ALA A 49 -3.36 -14.78 -9.91
CA ALA A 49 -3.07 -16.22 -9.96
C ALA A 49 -4.27 -17.11 -9.60
N GLU A 50 -5.36 -16.58 -9.02
CA GLU A 50 -6.58 -17.39 -8.75
C GLU A 50 -7.27 -17.89 -10.03
N ASN A 51 -7.02 -17.26 -11.18
CA ASN A 51 -7.60 -17.68 -12.46
C ASN A 51 -6.81 -18.82 -13.13
N GLN A 52 -5.65 -19.19 -12.61
CA GLN A 52 -4.81 -20.27 -13.14
C GLN A 52 -4.61 -21.33 -12.07
N SER A 53 -4.62 -22.60 -12.49
CA SER A 53 -4.27 -23.67 -11.56
C SER A 53 -2.82 -23.50 -11.13
N ARG A 54 -2.51 -23.84 -9.87
CA ARG A 54 -1.13 -23.82 -9.34
C ARG A 54 -0.13 -24.54 -10.26
N LYS A 55 -0.58 -25.60 -10.93
CA LYS A 55 0.24 -26.39 -11.87
C LYS A 55 0.61 -25.59 -13.12
N GLU A 56 -0.33 -24.84 -13.69
CA GLU A 56 -0.08 -23.98 -14.86
C GLU A 56 0.90 -22.84 -14.50
N LEU A 57 0.77 -22.27 -13.30
CA LEU A 57 1.68 -21.24 -12.81
C LEU A 57 3.11 -21.79 -12.61
N GLU A 58 3.23 -22.98 -12.03
CA GLU A 58 4.52 -23.66 -11.84
C GLU A 58 5.19 -24.00 -13.20
N GLU A 59 4.41 -24.45 -14.18
CA GLU A 59 4.89 -24.76 -15.53
C GLU A 59 5.35 -23.50 -16.28
N ALA A 60 4.56 -22.43 -16.24
CA ALA A 60 4.90 -21.13 -16.83
C ALA A 60 6.16 -20.52 -16.18
N ALA A 61 6.29 -20.62 -14.85
CA ALA A 61 7.47 -20.14 -14.13
C ALA A 61 8.74 -20.91 -14.54
N LYS A 62 8.63 -22.23 -14.74
CA LYS A 62 9.72 -23.07 -15.22
C LYS A 62 10.14 -22.70 -16.64
N GLU A 63 9.18 -22.57 -17.56
CA GLU A 63 9.46 -22.16 -18.94
C GLU A 63 10.13 -20.77 -18.98
N HIS A 64 9.63 -19.83 -18.17
CA HIS A 64 10.22 -18.49 -18.03
C HIS A 64 11.67 -18.54 -17.53
N PHE A 65 11.95 -19.39 -16.53
CA PHE A 65 13.31 -19.60 -16.02
C PHE A 65 14.24 -20.13 -17.11
N GLU A 66 13.85 -21.20 -17.80
CA GLU A 66 14.66 -21.82 -18.86
C GLU A 66 14.94 -20.85 -20.01
N ARG A 67 13.97 -19.99 -20.36
CA ARG A 67 14.13 -18.98 -21.41
C ARG A 67 15.01 -17.79 -20.97
N SER A 68 14.94 -17.40 -19.70
CA SER A 68 15.59 -16.18 -19.22
C SER A 68 16.97 -16.39 -18.60
N VAL A 69 17.31 -17.63 -18.23
CA VAL A 69 18.60 -17.95 -17.65
C VAL A 69 19.71 -17.80 -18.69
N LYS A 70 20.66 -16.91 -18.39
CA LYS A 70 21.86 -16.70 -19.19
C LYS A 70 23.07 -16.53 -18.28
N ARG A 71 24.25 -16.70 -18.85
CA ARG A 71 25.51 -16.48 -18.13
C ARG A 71 26.17 -15.21 -18.66
N ASP A 72 26.60 -14.33 -17.76
CA ASP A 72 27.37 -13.15 -18.16
C ASP A 72 28.84 -13.50 -18.46
N ASN A 73 29.58 -12.51 -18.95
CA ASN A 73 31.00 -12.66 -19.31
C ASN A 73 31.90 -12.96 -18.09
N GLU A 74 31.40 -12.73 -16.86
CA GLU A 74 32.08 -13.02 -15.60
C GLU A 74 31.69 -14.39 -15.02
N GLY A 75 30.81 -15.11 -15.72
CA GLY A 75 30.37 -16.45 -15.32
C GLY A 75 29.22 -16.48 -14.31
N ARG A 76 28.53 -15.36 -14.04
CA ARG A 76 27.36 -15.29 -13.16
C ARG A 76 26.08 -15.62 -13.91
N TYR A 77 25.15 -16.29 -13.24
CA TYR A 77 23.81 -16.53 -13.77
C TYR A 77 22.95 -15.27 -13.63
N ILE A 78 22.33 -14.88 -14.73
CA ILE A 78 21.32 -13.82 -14.79
C ILE A 78 20.01 -14.49 -15.17
N VAL A 79 18.97 -14.25 -14.38
CA VAL A 79 17.61 -14.77 -14.59
C VAL A 79 16.65 -13.59 -14.51
N SER A 80 15.63 -13.57 -15.38
CA SER A 80 14.59 -12.54 -15.31
C SER A 80 13.60 -12.87 -14.20
N LEU A 81 13.02 -11.84 -13.57
CA LEU A 81 11.89 -12.03 -12.67
C LEU A 81 10.66 -12.49 -13.47
N PRO A 82 9.90 -13.50 -12.99
CA PRO A 82 8.65 -13.90 -13.61
C PRO A 82 7.59 -12.84 -13.31
N TRP A 83 7.05 -12.22 -14.36
CA TRP A 83 5.95 -11.24 -14.25
C TRP A 83 4.62 -11.92 -14.54
N ILE A 84 3.60 -11.54 -13.78
CA ILE A 84 2.22 -11.95 -14.08
C ILE A 84 1.77 -11.22 -15.35
N HIS A 85 1.30 -11.99 -16.34
CA HIS A 85 0.74 -11.44 -17.57
C HIS A 85 -0.66 -10.86 -17.32
N ASP A 86 -1.06 -9.87 -18.11
CA ASP A 86 -2.38 -9.23 -18.07
C ASP A 86 -2.74 -8.55 -16.73
N HIS A 87 -1.74 -8.11 -15.95
CA HIS A 87 -2.01 -7.31 -14.78
C HIS A 87 -2.64 -5.96 -15.17
N PRO A 88 -3.62 -5.44 -14.39
CA PRO A 88 -4.20 -4.14 -14.67
C PRO A 88 -3.12 -3.04 -14.55
N PRO A 89 -3.27 -1.92 -15.28
CA PRO A 89 -2.34 -0.81 -15.17
C PRO A 89 -2.32 -0.28 -13.73
N LEU A 90 -1.13 -0.02 -13.21
CA LEU A 90 -0.95 0.53 -11.87
C LEU A 90 -1.56 1.96 -11.84
N PRO A 91 -2.49 2.26 -10.92
CA PRO A 91 -3.05 3.61 -10.79
C PRO A 91 -1.97 4.59 -10.32
N ASP A 92 -2.09 5.89 -10.63
CA ASP A 92 -1.05 6.87 -10.27
C ASP A 92 -0.87 7.05 -8.75
N GLY A 93 -1.95 7.06 -7.96
CA GLY A 93 -1.91 7.29 -6.51
C GLY A 93 -1.60 8.73 -6.06
N ARG A 94 -1.44 9.69 -6.98
CA ARG A 94 -0.93 11.05 -6.69
C ARG A 94 -1.75 11.79 -5.65
N LYS A 95 -3.08 11.83 -5.83
CA LYS A 95 -4.00 12.52 -4.90
C LYS A 95 -3.91 11.98 -3.46
N ILE A 96 -3.66 10.68 -3.29
CA ILE A 96 -3.55 10.05 -1.98
C ILE A 96 -2.20 10.39 -1.36
N ALA A 97 -1.12 10.29 -2.14
CA ALA A 97 0.23 10.65 -1.72
C ALA A 97 0.30 12.12 -1.27
N GLU A 98 -0.24 13.05 -2.05
CA GLU A 98 -0.27 14.49 -1.71
C GLU A 98 -1.07 14.79 -0.43
N ARG A 99 -2.23 14.15 -0.24
CA ARG A 99 -3.01 14.31 1.01
C ARG A 99 -2.23 13.82 2.23
N ARG A 100 -1.55 12.68 2.10
CA ARG A 100 -0.72 12.12 3.16
C ARG A 100 0.51 12.99 3.44
N LEU A 101 1.16 13.49 2.40
CA LEU A 101 2.28 14.44 2.51
C LEU A 101 1.86 15.70 3.26
N ASN A 102 0.75 16.34 2.89
CA ASN A 102 0.24 17.52 3.59
C ASN A 102 -0.07 17.26 5.07
N SER A 103 -0.58 16.07 5.39
CA SER A 103 -0.85 15.69 6.78
C SER A 103 0.44 15.43 7.55
N CYS A 104 1.43 14.81 6.89
CA CYS A 104 2.76 14.54 7.41
C CYS A 104 3.51 15.84 7.73
N ILE A 105 3.57 16.79 6.80
CA ILE A 105 4.22 18.10 7.00
C ILE A 105 3.64 18.80 8.24
N LYS A 106 2.30 18.87 8.36
CA LYS A 106 1.66 19.46 9.54
C LYS A 106 1.99 18.73 10.84
N ALA A 107 2.21 17.42 10.81
CA ALA A 107 2.59 16.66 12.00
C ALA A 107 4.06 16.92 12.37
N LEU A 108 4.94 17.00 11.37
CA LEU A 108 6.36 17.30 11.52
C LEU A 108 6.61 18.71 12.03
N GLU A 109 5.88 19.71 11.52
CA GLU A 109 5.94 21.08 12.02
C GLU A 109 5.61 21.16 13.51
N ARG A 110 4.54 20.48 13.94
CA ARG A 110 4.17 20.43 15.37
C ARG A 110 5.18 19.71 16.25
N ALA A 111 5.92 18.77 15.67
CA ALA A 111 6.96 18.03 16.37
C ALA A 111 8.34 18.71 16.26
N GLU A 112 8.44 19.83 15.55
CA GLU A 112 9.70 20.55 15.25
C GLU A 112 10.74 19.67 14.51
N LYS A 113 10.30 18.68 13.72
CA LYS A 113 11.18 17.73 12.99
C LYS A 113 11.14 17.90 11.47
N LEU A 114 10.58 18.99 10.96
CA LEU A 114 10.45 19.20 9.51
C LEU A 114 11.81 19.41 8.84
N VAL A 115 12.74 20.10 9.51
CA VAL A 115 14.10 20.35 8.99
C VAL A 115 14.87 19.04 8.89
N ASP A 116 14.92 18.26 9.98
CA ASP A 116 15.56 16.92 9.98
C ASP A 116 15.01 16.01 8.88
N TYR A 117 13.70 16.12 8.61
CA TYR A 117 13.05 15.36 7.55
C TYR A 117 13.50 15.81 6.16
N ASP A 118 13.55 17.11 5.89
CA ASP A 118 13.99 17.66 4.59
C ASP A 118 15.48 17.39 4.33
N ASP A 119 16.33 17.48 5.36
CA ASP A 119 17.76 17.22 5.27
C ASP A 119 18.07 15.83 4.69
N VAL A 120 17.27 14.81 5.07
CA VAL A 120 17.40 13.45 4.52
C VAL A 120 17.16 13.42 3.00
N PHE A 121 16.14 14.14 2.51
CA PHE A 121 15.87 14.22 1.07
C PHE A 121 16.94 15.02 0.33
N GLN A 122 17.45 16.10 0.94
CA GLN A 122 18.55 16.87 0.39
C GLN A 122 19.82 16.01 0.24
N ASP A 123 20.13 15.18 1.24
CA ASP A 123 21.29 14.29 1.18
C ASP A 123 21.09 13.18 0.15
N TRP A 124 19.90 12.56 0.06
CA TRP A 124 19.58 11.61 -1.01
C TRP A 124 19.68 12.24 -2.40
N GLN A 125 19.30 13.51 -2.55
CA GLN A 125 19.43 14.22 -3.82
C GLN A 125 20.90 14.48 -4.17
N LYS A 126 21.72 14.89 -3.19
CA LYS A 126 23.18 15.08 -3.37
C LYS A 126 23.89 13.77 -3.71
N GLU A 127 23.48 12.66 -3.10
CA GLU A 127 24.01 11.32 -3.39
C GLU A 127 23.51 10.76 -4.74
N GLY A 128 22.54 11.41 -5.38
CA GLY A 128 21.94 10.95 -6.64
C GLY A 128 21.02 9.74 -6.47
N ILE A 129 20.52 9.50 -5.26
CA ILE A 129 19.53 8.45 -4.97
C ILE A 129 18.15 8.87 -5.47
N ILE A 130 17.83 10.16 -5.37
CA ILE A 130 16.57 10.75 -5.85
C ILE A 130 16.85 11.95 -6.74
N GLU A 131 15.88 12.29 -7.58
CA GLU A 131 15.90 13.48 -8.44
C GLU A 131 14.58 14.24 -8.34
N GLU A 132 14.63 15.53 -8.66
CA GLU A 132 13.43 16.36 -8.72
C GLU A 132 12.67 16.06 -10.02
N VAL A 133 11.36 15.81 -9.90
CA VAL A 133 10.50 15.52 -11.03
C VAL A 133 9.87 16.82 -11.53
N ASP A 134 9.90 17.06 -12.84
CA ASP A 134 9.26 18.23 -13.46
C ASP A 134 7.74 18.23 -13.15
N PRO A 135 7.22 19.26 -12.45
CA PRO A 135 5.80 19.35 -12.11
C PRO A 135 4.87 19.40 -13.32
N MET A 136 5.37 19.81 -14.49
CA MET A 136 4.61 19.91 -15.73
C MET A 136 4.68 18.62 -16.56
N GLN A 137 5.48 17.64 -16.15
CA GLN A 137 5.60 16.38 -16.85
C GLN A 137 4.27 15.62 -16.81
N GLU A 138 3.80 15.17 -17.97
CA GLU A 138 2.63 14.30 -18.04
C GLU A 138 2.88 12.98 -17.31
N ILE A 139 1.90 12.58 -16.49
CA ILE A 139 1.94 11.29 -15.78
C ILE A 139 1.80 10.18 -16.82
N LYS A 140 2.91 9.49 -17.09
CA LYS A 140 2.95 8.38 -18.06
C LYS A 140 2.44 7.08 -17.43
N GLN A 141 2.00 6.15 -18.28
CA GLN A 141 1.70 4.78 -17.84
C GLN A 141 2.93 4.16 -17.16
N GLY A 142 2.73 3.60 -15.95
CA GLY A 142 3.80 3.02 -15.14
C GLY A 142 4.39 3.95 -14.08
N GLN A 143 3.97 5.21 -14.00
CA GLN A 143 4.35 6.10 -12.89
C GLN A 143 3.39 5.95 -11.71
N HIS A 144 3.94 5.85 -10.51
CA HIS A 144 3.18 5.70 -9.28
C HIS A 144 3.77 6.55 -8.16
N PHE A 145 2.91 7.25 -7.42
CA PHE A 145 3.28 8.13 -6.33
C PHE A 145 3.07 7.41 -5.00
N LEU A 146 4.17 7.12 -4.31
CA LEU A 146 4.15 6.45 -3.02
C LEU A 146 4.02 7.48 -1.89
N PRO A 147 3.08 7.31 -0.95
CA PRO A 147 3.06 8.11 0.25
C PRO A 147 4.25 7.76 1.14
N HIS A 148 5.02 8.77 1.53
CA HIS A 148 6.11 8.59 2.48
C HIS A 148 5.65 8.80 3.93
N HIS A 149 6.24 8.06 4.86
CA HIS A 149 5.96 8.16 6.30
C HIS A 149 7.29 8.17 7.09
N PRO A 150 7.67 9.30 7.71
CA PRO A 150 8.90 9.38 8.48
C PRO A 150 8.85 8.53 9.75
N VAL A 151 9.99 7.97 10.13
CA VAL A 151 10.16 7.21 11.37
C VAL A 151 11.34 7.80 12.15
N PHE A 152 11.06 8.37 13.31
CA PHE A 152 12.08 8.92 14.20
C PHE A 152 12.40 7.91 15.30
N LYS A 153 13.69 7.62 15.50
CA LYS A 153 14.17 6.71 16.54
C LYS A 153 15.05 7.48 17.52
N GLU A 154 14.46 7.94 18.62
CA GLU A 154 15.15 8.79 19.61
C GLU A 154 16.16 8.02 20.48
N ASN A 155 16.03 6.68 20.60
CA ASN A 155 16.86 5.83 21.46
C ASN A 155 17.38 4.58 20.73
N SER A 156 17.82 4.71 19.47
CA SER A 156 18.30 3.54 18.72
C SER A 156 19.63 3.03 19.30
N THR A 157 19.63 1.82 19.87
CA THR A 157 20.85 1.08 20.23
C THR A 157 21.54 0.44 19.01
N THR A 158 20.88 0.44 17.86
CA THR A 158 21.43 0.00 16.58
C THR A 158 21.84 1.24 15.78
N LYS A 159 23.12 1.32 15.41
CA LYS A 159 23.62 2.37 14.53
C LYS A 159 22.87 2.32 13.18
N VAL A 160 22.46 3.51 12.72
CA VAL A 160 22.06 3.75 11.33
C VAL A 160 23.32 3.76 10.47
#